data_AF-A0AAW8STU6-F1
#
_entry.id   AF-A0AAW8STU6-F1
#
_cell.length_a   1.000
_cell.length_b   1.000
_cell.length_c   1.000
_cell.angle_alpha   90.00
_cell.angle_beta   90.00
_cell.angle_gamma   90.00
#
_symmetry.space_group_name_H-M   'P 1'
#
loop_
_entity.id
_entity.type
_entity.pdbx_description
1 polymer ?
#
loop_
_entity_poly.entity_id
_entity_poly.type
_entity_poly.pdbx_seq_one_letter_code
_entity_poly.pdbx_strand_id
1 'polypeptide(L)'
;MDSKQKFRYEDNDFFAKNMDHASTRFLDEAWGVHYVAYLSSLGIDNNHIDAIEDLEEVEEEDYYRLQQRLENEDVFQIEIWLKANGSYEGVAQLVK
;
A
#
# COMPACT_ATOMS: atom_id res chain seq x y z
N MET A 1 24.32 -12.09 -3.49
CA MET A 1 22.86 -12.28 -3.67
C MET A 1 22.28 -10.89 -3.63
N ASP A 2 21.88 -10.40 -4.80
CA ASP A 2 21.37 -9.05 -5.01
C ASP A 2 20.25 -8.72 -4.03
N SER A 3 20.33 -7.53 -3.45
CA SER A 3 19.23 -6.92 -2.72
C SER A 3 18.04 -6.83 -3.67
N LYS A 4 17.11 -7.80 -3.60
CA LYS A 4 15.80 -7.69 -4.24
C LYS A 4 15.24 -6.33 -3.84
N GLN A 5 15.08 -5.44 -4.82
CA GLN A 5 14.48 -4.13 -4.60
C GLN A 5 13.07 -4.39 -4.08
N LYS A 6 12.82 -4.04 -2.81
CA LYS A 6 11.50 -4.24 -2.22
C LYS A 6 10.52 -3.28 -2.88
N PHE A 7 9.29 -3.74 -3.09
CA PHE A 7 8.21 -2.93 -3.63
C PHE A 7 8.04 -1.63 -2.84
N ARG A 8 7.91 -0.51 -3.57
CA ARG A 8 7.53 0.80 -3.05
C ARG A 8 6.78 1.57 -4.14
N TYR A 9 5.64 2.15 -3.78
CA TYR A 9 4.81 3.02 -4.60
C TYR A 9 4.48 4.29 -3.81
N GLU A 10 4.51 5.44 -4.45
CA GLU A 10 4.21 6.74 -3.84
C GLU A 10 3.27 7.53 -4.77
N ASP A 11 2.23 8.14 -4.20
CA ASP A 11 1.43 9.17 -4.84
C ASP A 11 1.41 10.40 -3.92
N ASN A 12 2.17 11.43 -4.29
CA ASN A 12 2.43 12.59 -3.43
C ASN A 12 1.33 13.65 -3.48
N ASP A 13 0.36 13.52 -4.38
CA ASP A 13 -0.68 14.52 -4.57
C ASP A 13 -1.92 13.93 -5.27
N PHE A 14 -2.83 13.36 -4.47
CA PHE A 14 -4.10 12.84 -4.97
C PHE A 14 -5.32 13.37 -4.24
N PHE A 15 -6.49 13.27 -4.89
CA PHE A 15 -7.73 13.78 -4.34
C PHE A 15 -8.68 12.65 -3.98
N ALA A 16 -9.26 12.76 -2.79
CA ALA A 16 -10.34 11.92 -2.30
C ALA A 16 -11.36 12.79 -1.55
N LYS A 17 -12.46 12.18 -1.10
CA LYS A 17 -13.57 12.91 -0.46
C LYS A 17 -13.36 13.06 1.06
N ASN A 18 -12.69 12.09 1.64
CA ASN A 18 -12.40 11.89 3.06
C ASN A 18 -11.32 10.79 3.17
N MET A 19 -10.89 10.49 4.39
CA MET A 19 -9.85 9.49 4.64
C MET A 19 -10.26 8.09 4.16
N ASP A 20 -11.49 7.62 4.42
CA ASP A 20 -11.98 6.32 3.96
C ASP A 20 -11.89 6.16 2.43
N HIS A 21 -12.25 7.22 1.70
CA HIS A 21 -12.15 7.21 0.24
C HIS A 21 -10.68 7.26 -0.20
N ALA A 22 -9.82 7.96 0.54
CA ALA A 22 -8.39 8.02 0.26
C ALA A 22 -7.73 6.64 0.47
N SER A 23 -7.97 5.99 1.61
CA SER A 23 -7.45 4.67 1.97
C SER A 23 -7.88 3.60 0.99
N THR A 24 -9.18 3.52 0.69
CA THR A 24 -9.69 2.53 -0.27
C THR A 24 -9.11 2.74 -1.67
N ARG A 25 -9.13 3.97 -2.18
CA ARG A 25 -8.61 4.27 -3.53
C ARG A 25 -7.12 3.96 -3.64
N PHE A 26 -6.33 4.42 -2.67
CA PHE A 26 -4.89 4.24 -2.72
C PHE A 26 -4.50 2.77 -2.54
N LEU A 27 -5.21 2.02 -1.68
CA LEU A 27 -5.03 0.58 -1.53
C LEU A 27 -5.32 -0.15 -2.85
N ASP A 28 -6.46 0.13 -3.49
CA ASP A 28 -6.83 -0.48 -4.78
C ASP A 28 -5.79 -0.23 -5.87
N GLU A 29 -5.25 0.98 -5.95
CA GLU A 29 -4.22 1.35 -6.92
C GLU A 29 -2.87 0.70 -6.60
N ALA A 30 -2.41 0.83 -5.36
CA ALA A 30 -1.15 0.25 -4.90
C ALA A 30 -1.14 -1.26 -5.07
N TRP A 31 -2.23 -1.92 -4.71
CA TRP A 31 -2.40 -3.37 -4.77
C TRP A 31 -2.66 -3.86 -6.19
N GLY A 32 -3.78 -3.43 -6.77
CA GLY A 32 -4.33 -3.97 -8.02
C GLY A 32 -3.53 -3.59 -9.27
N VAL A 33 -2.75 -2.50 -9.21
CA VAL A 33 -1.96 -2.03 -10.35
C VAL A 33 -0.46 -2.20 -10.07
N HIS A 34 0.05 -1.53 -9.05
CA HIS A 34 1.50 -1.40 -8.87
C HIS A 34 2.14 -2.67 -8.31
N TYR A 35 1.54 -3.29 -7.29
CA TYR A 35 2.10 -4.48 -6.67
C TYR A 35 2.04 -5.69 -7.59
N VAL A 36 0.91 -5.89 -8.29
CA VAL A 36 0.77 -6.92 -9.33
C VAL A 36 1.81 -6.75 -10.44
N ALA A 37 2.03 -5.52 -10.93
CA ALA A 37 3.04 -5.26 -11.95
C ALA A 37 4.48 -5.53 -11.45
N TYR A 38 4.76 -5.19 -10.19
CA TYR A 38 6.04 -5.49 -9.55
C TYR A 38 6.30 -7.00 -9.49
N LEU A 39 5.34 -7.81 -9.05
CA LEU A 39 5.48 -9.27 -8.99
C LEU A 39 5.68 -9.87 -10.38
N SER A 40 4.92 -9.40 -11.37
CA SER A 40 5.08 -9.79 -12.77
C SER A 40 6.49 -9.49 -13.29
N SER A 41 7.06 -8.33 -12.93
CA SER A 41 8.45 -7.97 -13.32
C SER A 41 9.52 -8.90 -12.72
N LEU A 42 9.20 -9.56 -11.60
CA LEU A 42 10.06 -10.55 -10.96
C LEU A 42 9.81 -11.98 -11.46
N GLY A 43 8.85 -12.18 -12.38
CA GLY A 43 8.42 -13.50 -12.84
C GLY A 43 7.72 -14.32 -11.75
N ILE A 44 7.11 -13.65 -10.76
CA ILE A 44 6.38 -14.29 -9.67
C ILE A 44 4.90 -14.31 -10.03
N ASP A 45 4.31 -15.51 -10.04
CA ASP A 45 2.86 -15.67 -10.20
C ASP A 45 2.13 -15.11 -8.97
N ASN A 46 1.07 -14.35 -9.24
CA ASN A 46 0.27 -13.62 -8.26
C ASN A 46 -0.68 -14.50 -7.43
N ASN A 47 -0.45 -15.82 -7.37
CA ASN A 47 -1.35 -16.78 -6.75
C ASN A 47 -1.17 -16.92 -5.22
N HIS A 48 -0.18 -16.24 -4.63
CA HIS A 48 0.18 -16.32 -3.21
C HIS A 48 0.46 -14.96 -2.58
N ILE A 49 -0.33 -13.96 -2.94
CA ILE A 49 -0.13 -12.60 -2.44
C ILE A 49 -1.32 -12.07 -1.67
N ASP A 50 -2.35 -12.88 -1.44
CA ASP A 50 -3.52 -12.44 -0.69
C ASP A 50 -3.13 -12.03 0.73
N ALA A 51 -3.77 -10.96 1.22
CA ALA A 51 -3.69 -10.58 2.63
C ALA A 51 -4.40 -11.64 3.48
N ILE A 52 -3.70 -12.19 4.47
CA ILE A 52 -4.22 -13.26 5.35
C ILE A 52 -4.50 -12.77 6.77
N GLU A 53 -3.91 -11.64 7.17
CA GLU A 53 -4.05 -11.08 8.50
C GLU A 53 -3.79 -9.56 8.46
N ASP A 54 -4.70 -8.78 9.04
CA ASP A 54 -4.48 -7.37 9.34
C ASP A 54 -3.69 -7.28 10.64
N LEU A 55 -2.46 -6.79 10.55
CA LEU A 55 -1.53 -6.68 11.68
C LEU A 55 -1.79 -5.40 12.49
N GLU A 56 -2.09 -4.31 11.78
CA GLU A 56 -2.33 -2.99 12.35
C GLU A 56 -3.25 -2.20 11.42
N GLU A 57 -4.23 -1.52 12.00
CA GLU A 57 -5.00 -0.48 11.34
C GLU A 57 -5.11 0.72 12.28
N VAL A 58 -4.63 1.88 11.82
CA VAL A 58 -4.65 3.14 12.56
C VAL A 58 -5.33 4.19 11.70
N GLU A 59 -6.35 4.82 12.25
CA GLU A 59 -7.08 5.92 11.63
C GLU A 59 -7.14 7.11 12.60
N GLU A 60 -6.58 8.23 12.15
CA GLU A 60 -6.60 9.53 12.80
C GLU A 60 -7.19 10.58 11.82
N GLU A 61 -7.46 11.80 12.30
CA GLU A 61 -8.14 12.83 11.51
C GLU A 61 -7.45 13.14 10.16
N ASP A 62 -6.11 13.13 10.16
CA ASP A 62 -5.28 13.48 9.01
C ASP A 62 -4.35 12.34 8.57
N TYR A 63 -4.50 11.14 9.13
CA TYR A 63 -3.59 10.03 8.88
C TYR A 63 -4.28 8.67 8.89
N TYR A 64 -3.87 7.80 7.97
CA TYR A 64 -4.28 6.40 7.93
C TYR A 64 -3.07 5.49 7.72
N ARG A 65 -3.03 4.35 8.42
CA ARG A 65 -2.10 3.25 8.16
C ARG A 65 -2.81 1.92 8.23
N LEU A 66 -2.45 1.05 7.29
CA LEU A 66 -2.80 -0.36 7.30
C LEU A 66 -1.54 -1.20 7.08
N GLN A 67 -1.35 -2.22 7.90
CA GLN A 67 -0.36 -3.27 7.73
C GLN A 67 -1.03 -4.63 7.60
N GLN A 68 -0.70 -5.37 6.56
CA GLN A 68 -1.25 -6.70 6.30
C GLN A 68 -0.13 -7.71 6.09
N ARG A 69 -0.25 -8.88 6.72
CA ARG A 69 0.57 -10.05 6.41
C ARG A 69 0.01 -10.73 5.16
N LEU A 70 0.90 -11.06 4.23
CA LEU A 70 0.54 -11.74 2.99
C LEU A 70 0.82 -13.24 3.09
N GLU A 71 0.23 -14.05 2.21
CA GLU A 71 0.49 -15.49 2.11
C GLU A 71 1.97 -15.84 1.93
N ASN A 72 2.76 -14.95 1.32
CA ASN A 72 4.19 -15.12 1.12
C ASN A 72 5.05 -14.68 2.33
N GLU A 73 4.43 -14.44 3.48
CA GLU A 73 5.01 -13.96 4.74
C GLU A 73 5.57 -12.53 4.72
N ASP A 74 5.52 -11.82 3.59
CA ASP A 74 5.85 -10.39 3.58
C ASP A 74 4.76 -9.58 4.30
N VAL A 75 5.13 -8.38 4.76
CA VAL A 75 4.17 -7.40 5.30
C VAL A 75 4.01 -6.28 4.29
N PHE A 76 2.78 -6.09 3.81
CA PHE A 76 2.39 -4.96 2.98
C PHE A 76 1.88 -3.84 3.88
N GLN A 77 2.43 -2.64 3.70
CA GLN A 77 2.02 -1.47 4.45
C GLN A 77 1.58 -0.37 3.50
N ILE A 78 0.46 0.27 3.80
CA ILE A 78 0.09 1.57 3.25
C ILE A 78 0.01 2.62 4.34
N GLU A 79 0.38 3.84 3.99
CA GLU A 79 0.21 5.03 4.82
C GLU A 79 -0.31 6.16 3.95
N ILE A 80 -1.21 6.98 4.50
CA ILE A 80 -1.83 8.11 3.82
C ILE A 80 -1.94 9.30 4.75
N TRP A 81 -1.61 10.48 4.25
CA TRP A 81 -1.67 11.75 4.98
C TRP A 81 -2.56 12.75 4.26
N LEU A 82 -3.45 13.42 4.99
CA LEU A 82 -4.16 14.61 4.51
C LEU A 82 -3.22 15.81 4.56
N LYS A 83 -3.10 16.52 3.44
CA LYS A 83 -2.26 17.71 3.30
C LYS A 83 -3.07 18.97 3.55
N ALA A 84 -2.37 20.04 3.92
CA ALA A 84 -2.99 21.34 4.21
C ALA A 84 -3.77 21.95 3.03
N ASN A 85 -3.44 21.58 1.79
CA ASN A 85 -4.16 22.01 0.58
C ASN A 85 -5.43 21.17 0.30
N GLY A 86 -5.77 20.20 1.17
CA GLY A 86 -6.91 19.31 1.03
C GLY A 86 -6.69 18.11 0.09
N SER A 87 -5.48 17.94 -0.45
CA SER A 87 -5.10 16.70 -1.15
C SER A 87 -4.49 15.69 -0.18
N TYR A 88 -4.17 14.51 -0.67
CA TYR A 88 -3.58 13.43 0.09
C TYR A 88 -2.22 13.05 -0.50
N GLU A 89 -1.36 12.52 0.36
CA GLU A 89 -0.11 11.85 0.01
C GLU A 89 -0.17 10.42 0.52
N GLY A 90 0.32 9.46 -0.24
CA GLY A 90 0.24 8.04 0.09
C GLY A 90 1.50 7.28 -0.30
N VAL A 91 1.86 6.31 0.52
CA VAL A 91 3.00 5.41 0.30
C VAL A 91 2.56 3.97 0.55
N ALA A 92 2.85 3.07 -0.38
CA ALA A 92 2.70 1.64 -0.22
C ALA A 92 4.08 0.95 -0.34
N GLN A 93 4.36 -0.03 0.52
CA GLN A 93 5.66 -0.72 0.53
C GLN A 93 5.61 -2.09 1.18
N LEU A 94 6.58 -2.94 0.84
CA LEU A 94 6.87 -4.15 1.62
C LEU A 94 7.83 -3.83 2.78
N VAL A 95 7.37 -4.03 4.00
CA VAL A 95 8.17 -3.89 5.23
C VAL A 95 8.60 -5.29 5.72
N LYS A 96 9.78 -5.38 6.35
CA LYS A 96 10.32 -6.64 6.93
C LYS A 96 10.28 -6.54 8.44
#